data_AF-A7UA91-F1
#
_entry.id   AF-A7UA91-F1
#
_cell.length_a   1.000
_cell.length_b   1.000
_cell.length_c   1.000
_cell.angle_alpha   90.00
_cell.angle_beta   90.00
_cell.angle_gamma   90.00
#
_symmetry.space_group_name_H-M   'P 1'
#
loop_
_entity.id
_entity.type
_entity.pdbx_description
1 polymer ?
#
loop_
_entity_poly.entity_id
_entity_poly.type
_entity_poly.pdbx_seq_one_letter_code
_entity_poly.pdbx_strand_id
1 'polypeptide(L)'
;CFPPNTTILVNINGEVKRITIEELYNLYDNEYYKNMAYIKKDIKNNNNIKVYSFDTLNKKMVLTDIEEVLKIQSPNHLVNIGLDTGRSFETTPDHPVMVYDEKEDKFIKKNAMDVEENDLMLIPKLDFEEDEEQEQDNIEHIDLLAELSKEEYKNMWELLRIRGISDWIKNNIQKHCLKEKNENGKENLIKNIAKYIKQDTIPLNLLLKILKNAELNITDVPKDAFIAVRRDKVNIRRIIKIEPLLKIIGYYLAEGYMRKTSSVYQINFSNYDEEVIKDIKNSLNEAFGDGFGIYEKDGKITVGSRIIYLLFTEILKTGINAHNKRVPSFIFKLPKEKVKLMLSAYFTGDGSAVKTRPIVVIYSANKKLLEDIDTLMISKFGLYGNWGADKNANGRKGNVVMKYHEKRETEIPKSTVYRIDYNGIQAMKYFENIGFTSSKKQNIYELHTHKNFKAKKGLKEYGYIVKVRNKSIIKAEDEFVYSLNAKKYHNVVINSNIQMHNC
;
A
#
# COMPACT_ATOMS: atom_id res chain seq x y z
N CYS A 1 13.35 19.99 11.89
CA CYS A 1 13.19 18.55 12.07
C CYS A 1 11.73 18.19 12.29
N PHE A 2 11.37 16.93 12.06
CA PHE A 2 10.01 16.41 12.10
C PHE A 2 9.79 15.47 13.29
N PRO A 3 8.57 15.37 13.82
CA PRO A 3 8.19 14.31 14.76
C PRO A 3 8.41 12.90 14.20
N PRO A 4 8.68 11.89 15.05
CA PRO A 4 8.94 10.50 14.65
C PRO A 4 7.87 9.90 13.75
N ASN A 5 6.60 10.27 13.99
CA ASN A 5 5.45 9.74 13.26
C ASN A 5 5.23 10.37 11.87
N THR A 6 6.01 11.40 11.51
CA THR A 6 5.95 12.05 10.20
C THR A 6 6.27 11.02 9.13
N THR A 7 5.36 10.84 8.17
CA THR A 7 5.57 9.88 7.10
C THR A 7 6.31 10.52 5.95
N ILE A 8 7.15 9.75 5.27
CA ILE A 8 7.95 10.16 4.13
C ILE A 8 7.79 9.16 2.98
N LEU A 9 7.69 9.68 1.76
CA LEU A 9 7.64 8.89 0.55
C LEU A 9 9.06 8.52 0.10
N VAL A 10 9.34 7.21 0.05
CA VAL A 10 10.65 6.64 -0.26
C VAL A 10 10.54 5.56 -1.34
N ASN A 11 11.64 5.29 -2.00
CA ASN A 11 11.85 4.12 -2.84
C ASN A 11 12.90 3.22 -2.16
N ILE A 12 12.52 2.00 -1.78
CA ILE A 12 13.41 1.02 -1.15
C ILE A 12 13.52 -0.18 -2.07
N ASN A 13 14.71 -0.43 -2.62
CA ASN A 13 14.99 -1.53 -3.54
C ASN A 13 14.01 -1.57 -4.74
N GLY A 14 13.63 -0.40 -5.28
CA GLY A 14 12.68 -0.30 -6.39
C GLY A 14 11.21 -0.24 -5.94
N GLU A 15 10.91 -0.43 -4.66
CA GLU A 15 9.53 -0.41 -4.15
C GLU A 15 9.14 0.96 -3.60
N VAL A 16 8.04 1.53 -4.11
CA VAL A 16 7.46 2.77 -3.57
C VAL A 16 6.78 2.47 -2.24
N LYS A 17 7.21 3.18 -1.18
CA LYS A 17 6.67 3.01 0.17
C LYS A 17 6.55 4.34 0.89
N ARG A 18 5.60 4.38 1.81
CA ARG A 18 5.50 5.44 2.81
C ARG A 18 5.78 4.86 4.20
N ILE A 19 6.88 5.31 4.79
CA ILE A 19 7.37 4.91 6.12
C ILE A 19 7.45 6.13 7.02
N THR A 20 7.56 5.94 8.33
CA THR A 20 7.84 7.06 9.23
C THR A 20 9.31 7.49 9.11
N ILE A 21 9.60 8.74 9.46
CA ILE A 21 10.98 9.23 9.45
C ILE A 21 11.85 8.52 10.49
N GLU A 22 11.26 8.05 11.59
CA GLU A 22 11.93 7.20 12.57
C GLU A 22 12.23 5.80 12.00
N GLU A 23 11.27 5.18 11.29
CA GLU A 23 11.50 3.93 10.56
C GLU A 23 12.67 4.11 9.57
N LEU A 24 12.71 5.24 8.86
CA LEU A 24 13.81 5.58 7.94
C LEU A 24 15.15 5.67 8.69
N TYR A 25 15.21 6.39 9.81
CA TYR A 25 16.43 6.52 10.64
C TYR A 25 16.95 5.14 11.10
N ASN A 26 16.04 4.22 11.39
CA ASN A 26 16.38 2.87 11.85
C ASN A 26 16.88 1.94 10.74
N LEU A 27 16.75 2.33 9.47
CA LEU A 27 17.35 1.65 8.32
C LEU A 27 18.83 2.00 8.11
N TYR A 28 19.39 2.90 8.92
CA TYR A 28 20.81 3.27 8.89
C TYR A 28 21.55 2.80 10.16
N ASP A 29 22.86 2.61 10.05
CA ASP A 29 23.81 2.17 11.07
C ASP A 29 24.93 3.21 11.32
N ASN A 30 25.84 2.85 12.23
CA ASN A 30 27.02 3.64 12.62
C ASN A 30 26.66 5.05 13.11
N GLU A 31 25.85 5.09 14.16
CA GLU A 31 25.43 6.34 14.82
C GLU A 31 26.63 7.02 15.49
N TYR A 32 26.85 8.29 15.15
CA TYR A 32 27.82 9.16 15.83
C TYR A 32 27.18 10.50 16.18
N TYR A 33 27.74 11.17 17.19
CA TYR A 33 27.21 12.45 17.67
C TYR A 33 28.05 13.62 17.15
N LYS A 34 27.42 14.60 16.50
CA LYS A 34 28.07 15.81 15.97
C LYS A 34 27.07 16.97 15.94
N ASN A 35 27.52 18.19 16.28
CA ASN A 35 26.71 19.42 16.21
C ASN A 35 25.34 19.28 16.90
N MET A 36 25.31 18.68 18.09
CA MET A 36 24.08 18.42 18.86
C MET A 36 23.08 17.42 18.23
N ALA A 37 23.49 16.70 17.18
CA ALA A 37 22.68 15.71 16.50
C ALA A 37 23.36 14.32 16.51
N TYR A 38 22.54 13.28 16.63
CA TYR A 38 22.93 11.91 16.29
C TYR A 38 22.75 11.71 14.79
N ILE A 39 23.81 11.26 14.11
CA ILE A 39 23.86 11.15 12.65
C ILE A 39 24.20 9.71 12.27
N LYS A 40 23.54 9.20 11.22
CA LYS A 40 23.86 7.93 10.59
C LYS A 40 23.99 8.10 9.07
N LYS A 41 24.90 7.33 8.47
CA LYS A 41 25.24 7.41 7.03
C LYS A 41 25.17 6.08 6.31
N ASP A 42 25.44 5.00 7.02
CA ASP A 42 25.57 3.68 6.41
C ASP A 42 24.24 2.96 6.36
N ILE A 43 23.80 2.56 5.17
CA ILE A 43 22.53 1.88 4.97
C ILE A 43 22.65 0.41 5.38
N LYS A 44 21.67 -0.08 6.14
CA LYS A 44 21.56 -1.49 6.54
C LYS A 44 21.34 -2.42 5.36
N ASN A 45 21.89 -3.63 5.46
CA ASN A 45 21.60 -4.78 4.58
C ASN A 45 21.82 -4.51 3.08
N ASN A 46 22.73 -3.60 2.71
CA ASN A 46 22.95 -3.18 1.33
C ASN A 46 21.67 -2.75 0.60
N ASN A 47 20.69 -2.20 1.33
CA ASN A 47 19.49 -1.65 0.70
C ASN A 47 19.84 -0.43 -0.16
N ASN A 48 19.09 -0.26 -1.26
CA ASN A 48 19.09 0.96 -2.05
C ASN A 48 17.89 1.81 -1.62
N ILE A 49 18.13 2.90 -0.89
CA ILE A 49 17.07 3.77 -0.35
C ILE A 49 17.20 5.16 -0.97
N LYS A 50 16.13 5.60 -1.64
CA LYS A 50 16.01 6.93 -2.23
C LYS A 50 14.76 7.64 -1.71
N VAL A 51 14.77 8.97 -1.73
CA VAL A 51 13.62 9.82 -1.41
C VAL A 51 13.10 10.52 -2.66
N TYR A 52 11.80 10.79 -2.66
CA TYR A 52 11.16 11.58 -3.70
C TYR A 52 11.32 13.07 -3.40
N SER A 53 12.02 13.77 -4.30
CA SER A 53 12.27 15.20 -4.25
C SER A 53 11.65 15.89 -5.46
N PHE A 54 11.39 17.17 -5.36
CA PHE A 54 10.87 17.99 -6.45
C PHE A 54 11.97 18.91 -6.97
N ASP A 55 12.25 18.79 -8.27
CA ASP A 55 13.12 19.69 -9.01
C ASP A 55 12.39 21.03 -9.19
N THR A 56 12.80 22.04 -8.44
CA THR A 56 12.16 23.38 -8.48
C THR A 56 12.41 24.14 -9.77
N LEU A 57 13.41 23.75 -10.57
CA LEU A 57 13.73 24.39 -11.85
C LEU A 57 12.90 23.78 -12.98
N ASN A 58 12.92 22.45 -13.09
CA ASN A 58 12.19 21.71 -14.12
C ASN A 58 10.74 21.37 -13.73
N LYS A 59 10.35 21.70 -12.49
CA LYS A 59 9.02 21.47 -11.91
C LYS A 59 8.54 20.02 -12.02
N LYS A 60 9.41 19.06 -11.72
CA LYS A 60 9.13 17.62 -11.79
C LYS A 60 9.61 16.85 -10.56
N MET A 61 8.97 15.71 -10.28
CA MET A 61 9.44 14.80 -9.24
C MET A 61 10.63 13.98 -9.72
N VAL A 62 11.58 13.74 -8.82
CA VAL A 62 12.83 13.01 -9.09
C VAL A 62 13.23 12.20 -7.86
N LEU A 63 13.88 11.06 -8.08
CA LEU A 63 14.48 10.28 -7.01
C LEU A 63 15.89 10.80 -6.68
N THR A 64 16.19 10.90 -5.39
CA THR A 64 17.52 11.28 -4.92
C THR A 64 17.99 10.39 -3.77
N ASP A 65 19.31 10.21 -3.68
CA ASP A 65 19.95 9.48 -2.58
C ASP A 65 19.83 10.30 -1.28
N ILE A 66 19.92 9.60 -0.15
CA ILE A 66 20.02 10.23 1.17
C ILE A 66 21.49 10.19 1.60
N GLU A 67 22.07 11.34 1.93
CA GLU A 67 23.47 11.46 2.38
C GLU A 67 23.62 11.08 3.86
N GLU A 68 22.66 11.49 4.68
CA GLU A 68 22.64 11.20 6.11
C GLU A 68 21.21 11.33 6.67
N VAL A 69 20.97 10.64 7.79
CA VAL A 69 19.75 10.77 8.59
C VAL A 69 20.13 11.26 9.98
N LEU A 70 19.29 12.13 10.55
CA LEU A 70 19.58 12.85 11.80
C LEU A 70 18.49 12.61 12.83
N LYS A 71 18.90 12.52 14.10
CA LYS A 71 18.06 12.45 15.30
C LYS A 71 18.56 13.50 16.29
N ILE A 72 17.68 14.41 16.70
CA ILE A 72 18.02 15.57 17.55
C ILE A 72 17.05 15.60 18.73
N GLN A 73 17.51 16.07 19.90
CA GLN A 73 16.63 16.31 21.04
C GLN A 73 15.51 17.27 20.63
N SER A 74 14.28 16.89 20.91
CA SER A 74 13.10 17.67 20.60
C SER A 74 13.09 18.99 21.39
N PRO A 75 12.78 20.14 20.76
CA PRO A 75 12.53 21.37 21.49
C PRO A 75 11.25 21.27 22.32
N ASN A 76 11.03 22.19 23.27
CA ASN A 76 9.80 22.20 24.07
C ASN A 76 8.51 22.37 23.23
N HIS A 77 8.62 23.04 22.08
CA HIS A 77 7.48 23.37 21.22
C HIS A 77 7.79 23.12 19.75
N LEU A 78 6.77 22.71 19.02
CA LEU A 78 6.76 22.56 17.56
C LEU A 78 5.78 23.55 16.93
N VAL A 79 5.91 23.74 15.63
CA VAL A 79 4.97 24.50 14.81
C VAL A 79 4.13 23.50 14.01
N ASN A 80 2.82 23.57 14.19
CA ASN A 80 1.84 22.87 13.36
C ASN A 80 1.28 23.84 12.32
N ILE A 81 1.39 23.49 11.04
CA ILE A 81 0.90 24.27 9.92
C ILE A 81 -0.24 23.50 9.24
N GLY A 82 -1.43 24.10 9.20
CA GLY A 82 -2.59 23.57 8.51
C GLY A 82 -2.81 24.27 7.17
N LEU A 83 -3.13 23.50 6.14
CA LEU A 83 -3.41 23.97 4.78
C LEU A 83 -4.92 24.01 4.52
N ASP A 84 -5.35 24.81 3.54
CA ASP A 84 -6.77 24.99 3.20
C ASP A 84 -7.46 23.70 2.70
N THR A 85 -6.68 22.73 2.22
CA THR A 85 -7.15 21.38 1.88
C THR A 85 -7.31 20.46 3.08
N GLY A 86 -7.12 20.94 4.31
CA GLY A 86 -7.13 20.11 5.54
C GLY A 86 -5.90 19.23 5.74
N ARG A 87 -4.89 19.36 4.86
CA ARG A 87 -3.56 18.76 5.06
C ARG A 87 -2.83 19.52 6.16
N SER A 88 -1.94 18.86 6.87
CA SER A 88 -1.13 19.50 7.92
C SER A 88 0.19 18.77 8.13
N PHE A 89 1.14 19.47 8.73
CA PHE A 89 2.41 18.92 9.17
C PHE A 89 2.93 19.66 10.40
N GLU A 90 3.78 18.97 11.15
CA GLU A 90 4.42 19.46 12.37
C GLU A 90 5.94 19.47 12.15
N THR A 91 6.60 20.54 12.58
CA THR A 91 8.05 20.67 12.44
C THR A 91 8.62 21.62 13.49
N THR A 92 9.94 21.59 13.70
CA THR A 92 10.61 22.53 14.61
C THR A 92 10.52 23.97 14.10
N PRO A 93 10.49 24.99 14.98
CA PRO A 93 10.35 26.40 14.58
C PRO A 93 11.35 26.87 13.51
N ASP A 94 12.60 26.44 13.64
CA ASP A 94 13.71 26.86 12.77
C ASP A 94 13.85 25.97 11.52
N HIS A 95 12.92 25.02 11.32
CA HIS A 95 12.98 24.13 10.16
C HIS A 95 12.65 24.91 8.88
N PRO A 96 13.48 24.84 7.83
CA PRO A 96 13.15 25.48 6.56
C PRO A 96 11.97 24.77 5.91
N VAL A 97 11.04 25.54 5.35
CA VAL A 97 9.91 25.08 4.56
C VAL A 97 9.94 25.76 3.19
N MET A 98 9.36 25.10 2.18
CA MET A 98 9.23 25.67 0.84
C MET A 98 7.93 26.47 0.72
N VAL A 99 8.04 27.75 0.37
CA VAL A 99 6.91 28.62 0.02
C VAL A 99 7.00 29.01 -1.44
N TYR A 100 5.88 28.95 -2.15
CA TYR A 100 5.79 29.33 -3.56
C TYR A 100 5.42 30.81 -3.69
N ASP A 101 6.27 31.59 -4.37
CA ASP A 101 5.99 32.98 -4.73
C ASP A 101 5.31 33.02 -6.10
N GLU A 102 4.01 33.35 -6.12
CA GLU A 102 3.23 33.41 -7.36
C GLU A 102 3.65 34.56 -8.28
N LYS A 103 4.22 35.65 -7.75
CA LYS A 103 4.63 36.81 -8.56
C LYS A 103 5.90 36.51 -9.35
N GLU A 104 6.81 35.80 -8.70
CA GLU A 104 8.14 35.49 -9.22
C GLU A 104 8.23 34.08 -9.84
N ASP A 105 7.16 33.30 -9.77
CA ASP A 105 7.06 31.90 -10.21
C ASP A 105 8.22 31.01 -9.68
N LYS A 106 8.59 31.22 -8.41
CA LYS A 106 9.73 30.54 -7.77
C LYS A 106 9.39 30.00 -6.39
N PHE A 107 10.14 28.99 -5.97
CA PHE A 107 10.07 28.48 -4.61
C PHE A 107 11.16 29.12 -3.75
N ILE A 108 10.75 29.71 -2.64
CA ILE A 108 11.62 30.34 -1.64
C ILE A 108 11.60 29.54 -0.34
N LYS A 109 12.64 29.70 0.48
CA LYS A 109 12.72 29.09 1.81
C LYS A 109 12.26 30.11 2.85
N LYS A 110 11.44 29.65 3.80
CA LYS A 110 11.14 30.36 5.06
C LYS A 110 11.33 29.40 6.22
N ASN A 111 11.67 29.87 7.41
CA ASN A 111 11.56 29.01 8.59
C ASN A 111 10.09 28.75 8.89
N ALA A 112 9.77 27.60 9.49
CA ALA A 112 8.41 27.25 9.85
C ALA A 112 7.74 28.32 10.74
N MET A 113 8.53 28.96 11.63
CA MET A 113 8.06 30.05 12.47
C MET A 113 7.71 31.32 11.68
N ASP A 114 8.33 31.55 10.52
CA ASP A 114 8.14 32.73 9.67
C ASP A 114 7.03 32.55 8.62
N VAL A 115 6.40 31.37 8.57
CA VAL A 115 5.26 31.09 7.68
C VAL A 115 4.04 31.88 8.13
N GLU A 116 3.36 32.52 7.19
CA GLU A 116 2.16 33.32 7.45
C GLU A 116 0.90 32.69 6.83
N GLU A 117 -0.28 33.10 7.30
CA GLU A 117 -1.53 32.72 6.65
C GLU A 117 -1.56 33.23 5.20
N ASN A 118 -2.08 32.41 4.29
CA ASN A 118 -2.07 32.61 2.84
C ASN A 118 -0.72 32.40 2.13
N ASP A 119 0.38 32.10 2.84
CA ASP A 119 1.57 31.58 2.17
C ASP A 119 1.19 30.34 1.34
N LEU A 120 1.83 30.18 0.19
CA LEU A 120 1.51 29.13 -0.77
C LEU A 120 2.48 27.97 -0.64
N MET A 121 1.96 26.75 -0.59
CA MET A 121 2.74 25.51 -0.53
C MET A 121 2.31 24.56 -1.65
N LEU A 122 3.19 23.61 -2.00
CA LEU A 122 2.95 22.66 -3.09
C LEU A 122 2.58 21.27 -2.56
N ILE A 123 1.50 20.74 -3.11
CA ILE A 123 1.22 19.30 -3.16
C ILE A 123 1.65 18.84 -4.57
N PRO A 124 2.85 18.25 -4.74
CA PRO A 124 3.40 18.02 -6.06
C PRO A 124 2.59 16.96 -6.80
N LYS A 125 2.54 17.07 -8.13
CA LYS A 125 2.15 15.96 -8.97
C LYS A 125 3.19 14.88 -8.75
N LEU A 126 2.73 13.69 -8.41
CA LEU A 126 3.61 12.54 -8.22
C LEU A 126 3.71 11.79 -9.53
N ASP A 127 4.91 11.38 -9.86
CA ASP A 127 5.15 10.43 -10.92
C ASP A 127 6.16 9.41 -10.42
N PHE A 128 5.88 8.15 -10.68
CA PHE A 128 6.74 7.05 -10.30
C PHE A 128 7.27 6.52 -11.62
N GLU A 129 8.33 7.17 -12.11
CA GLU A 129 8.98 6.80 -13.38
C GLU A 129 9.09 5.28 -13.46
N GLU A 130 8.52 4.74 -14.54
CA GLU A 130 8.73 3.37 -14.99
C GLU A 130 10.20 3.32 -15.42
N ASP A 131 11.03 2.57 -14.72
CA ASP A 131 12.41 2.36 -15.17
C ASP A 131 12.32 1.82 -16.62
N GLU A 132 12.78 2.59 -17.61
CA GLU A 132 12.62 2.32 -19.06
C GLU A 132 13.22 0.95 -19.48
N GLU A 133 13.96 0.29 -18.59
CA GLU A 133 14.59 -1.02 -18.79
C GLU A 133 13.83 -2.21 -18.18
N GLN A 134 12.69 -2.00 -17.50
CA GLN A 134 11.85 -3.10 -17.00
C GLN A 134 10.49 -3.07 -17.70
N GLU A 135 10.14 -4.17 -18.38
CA GLU A 135 8.80 -4.48 -18.93
C GLU A 135 7.71 -4.58 -17.83
N GLN A 136 7.66 -3.63 -16.88
CA GLN A 136 6.75 -3.62 -15.75
C GLN A 136 5.35 -3.09 -16.15
N ASP A 137 5.21 -2.46 -17.32
CA ASP A 137 3.93 -1.99 -17.87
C ASP A 137 2.93 -3.13 -18.12
N ASN A 138 3.42 -4.37 -18.22
CA ASN A 138 2.61 -5.55 -18.55
C ASN A 138 2.66 -6.66 -17.49
N ILE A 139 2.69 -6.32 -16.18
CA ILE A 139 2.42 -7.37 -15.18
C ILE A 139 0.98 -7.86 -15.37
N GLU A 140 0.82 -8.98 -16.05
CA GLU A 140 -0.49 -9.64 -16.27
C GLU A 140 -0.80 -10.66 -15.18
N HIS A 141 0.24 -11.16 -14.52
CA HIS A 141 0.09 -12.19 -13.50
C HIS A 141 1.21 -12.16 -12.44
N ILE A 142 0.93 -12.78 -11.29
CA ILE A 142 1.92 -13.16 -10.28
C ILE A 142 2.13 -14.67 -10.39
N ASP A 143 3.39 -15.09 -10.55
CA ASP A 143 3.77 -16.50 -10.40
C ASP A 143 3.98 -16.81 -8.91
N LEU A 144 2.94 -17.38 -8.29
CA LEU A 144 2.95 -17.70 -6.87
C LEU A 144 4.01 -18.75 -6.50
N LEU A 145 4.35 -19.65 -7.42
CA LEU A 145 5.42 -20.64 -7.18
C LEU A 145 6.78 -19.94 -7.12
N ALA A 146 7.04 -19.02 -8.06
CA ALA A 146 8.29 -18.25 -8.08
C ALA A 146 8.44 -17.42 -6.81
N GLU A 147 7.38 -16.73 -6.39
CA GLU A 147 7.37 -15.95 -5.14
C GLU A 147 7.66 -16.80 -3.91
N LEU A 148 6.92 -17.90 -3.71
CA LEU A 148 7.08 -18.78 -2.55
C LEU A 148 8.38 -19.59 -2.54
N SER A 149 9.10 -19.63 -3.66
CA SER A 149 10.41 -20.31 -3.77
C SER A 149 11.59 -19.41 -3.40
N LYS A 150 11.36 -18.14 -3.07
CA LYS A 150 12.42 -17.25 -2.55
C LYS A 150 12.89 -17.75 -1.18
N GLU A 151 14.19 -17.57 -0.91
CA GLU A 151 14.85 -18.08 0.31
C GLU A 151 14.20 -17.53 1.60
N GLU A 152 13.61 -16.33 1.56
CA GLU A 152 12.87 -15.74 2.68
C GLU A 152 11.68 -16.60 3.16
N TYR A 153 11.15 -17.50 2.31
CA TYR A 153 10.03 -18.40 2.63
C TYR A 153 10.46 -19.85 2.87
N LYS A 154 11.75 -20.12 3.04
CA LYS A 154 12.30 -21.48 3.18
C LYS A 154 11.70 -22.29 4.31
N ASN A 155 11.34 -21.63 5.41
CA ASN A 155 10.65 -22.25 6.55
C ASN A 155 9.28 -22.86 6.19
N MET A 156 8.70 -22.49 5.05
CA MET A 156 7.41 -22.98 4.57
C MET A 156 7.52 -24.05 3.48
N TRP A 157 8.70 -24.26 2.87
CA TRP A 157 8.83 -25.13 1.69
C TRP A 157 8.45 -26.60 1.94
N GLU A 158 8.65 -27.11 3.15
CA GLU A 158 8.23 -28.49 3.49
C GLU A 158 6.70 -28.64 3.62
N LEU A 159 6.05 -27.53 3.99
CA LEU A 159 4.61 -27.46 4.18
C LEU A 159 3.88 -27.30 2.85
N LEU A 160 4.44 -26.50 1.95
CA LEU A 160 3.87 -26.21 0.63
C LEU A 160 3.88 -27.44 -0.27
N ARG A 161 2.86 -27.54 -1.11
CA ARG A 161 2.62 -28.66 -2.02
C ARG A 161 2.34 -28.12 -3.42
N ILE A 162 3.00 -28.71 -4.41
CA ILE A 162 2.75 -28.43 -5.82
C ILE A 162 2.01 -29.64 -6.39
N ARG A 163 0.85 -29.40 -7.03
CA ARG A 163 -0.04 -30.43 -7.57
C ARG A 163 -0.28 -30.20 -9.06
N GLY A 164 -0.71 -31.22 -9.80
CA GLY A 164 -0.94 -31.13 -11.24
C GLY A 164 0.32 -31.23 -12.09
N ILE A 165 1.43 -31.78 -11.55
CA ILE A 165 2.73 -31.78 -12.25
C ILE A 165 3.36 -33.17 -12.39
N SER A 166 2.67 -34.24 -11.99
CA SER A 166 3.29 -35.57 -11.99
C SER A 166 3.59 -36.10 -13.38
N ASP A 167 2.72 -35.87 -14.35
CA ASP A 167 2.97 -36.30 -15.72
C ASP A 167 4.08 -35.48 -16.36
N TRP A 168 4.16 -34.18 -16.05
CA TRP A 168 5.31 -33.36 -16.42
C TRP A 168 6.62 -33.91 -15.81
N ILE A 169 6.64 -34.27 -14.52
CA ILE A 169 7.82 -34.87 -13.88
C ILE A 169 8.21 -36.18 -14.59
N LYS A 170 7.25 -37.08 -14.85
CA LYS A 170 7.55 -38.38 -15.50
C LYS A 170 8.12 -38.22 -16.91
N ASN A 171 7.66 -37.20 -17.65
CA ASN A 171 8.02 -37.02 -19.05
C ASN A 171 9.27 -36.15 -19.25
N ASN A 172 9.55 -35.22 -18.34
CA ASN A 172 10.60 -34.21 -18.52
C ASN A 172 11.79 -34.36 -17.55
N ILE A 173 11.65 -35.12 -16.46
CA ILE A 173 12.72 -35.29 -15.46
C ILE A 173 13.34 -36.67 -15.57
N GLN A 174 14.65 -36.71 -15.81
CA GLN A 174 15.39 -37.96 -15.87
C GLN A 174 15.44 -38.66 -14.50
N LYS A 175 15.42 -39.99 -14.49
CA LYS A 175 15.40 -40.79 -13.24
C LYS A 175 16.57 -40.50 -12.30
N HIS A 176 17.73 -40.11 -12.83
CA HIS A 176 18.90 -39.79 -12.01
C HIS A 176 18.71 -38.48 -11.21
N CYS A 177 17.96 -37.51 -11.74
CA CYS A 177 17.62 -36.25 -11.06
C CYS A 177 16.70 -36.46 -9.84
N LEU A 178 16.01 -37.61 -9.77
CA LEU A 178 15.14 -38.01 -8.66
C LEU A 178 15.90 -38.73 -7.53
N LYS A 179 17.24 -38.76 -7.59
CA LYS A 179 18.09 -39.38 -6.58
C LYS A 179 18.77 -38.35 -5.67
N GLU A 180 19.18 -38.79 -4.49
CA GLU A 180 19.99 -38.05 -3.53
C GLU A 180 21.11 -38.93 -2.98
N LYS A 181 22.27 -38.33 -2.73
CA LYS A 181 23.38 -38.99 -2.04
C LYS A 181 23.07 -39.08 -0.55
N ASN A 182 23.23 -40.27 0.03
CA ASN A 182 23.19 -40.44 1.48
C ASN A 182 24.54 -40.08 2.13
N GLU A 183 24.61 -40.15 3.46
CA GLU A 183 25.83 -39.87 4.26
C GLU A 183 27.04 -40.71 3.83
N ASN A 184 26.81 -41.88 3.22
CA ASN A 184 27.83 -42.79 2.72
C ASN A 184 28.14 -42.60 1.22
N GLY A 185 27.66 -41.51 0.60
CA GLY A 185 27.89 -41.18 -0.80
C GLY A 185 27.13 -42.03 -1.83
N LYS A 186 26.30 -42.99 -1.40
CA LYS A 186 25.47 -43.81 -2.29
C LYS A 186 24.23 -43.04 -2.74
N GLU A 187 23.91 -43.14 -4.02
CA GLU A 187 22.70 -42.55 -4.59
C GLU A 187 21.47 -43.42 -4.36
N ASN A 188 20.49 -42.87 -3.64
CA ASN A 188 19.17 -43.49 -3.46
C ASN A 188 18.09 -42.58 -4.04
N LEU A 189 16.92 -43.12 -4.35
CA LEU A 189 15.76 -42.28 -4.68
C LEU A 189 15.44 -41.34 -3.51
N ILE A 190 15.09 -40.09 -3.83
CA ILE A 190 14.61 -39.12 -2.84
C ILE A 190 13.47 -39.76 -2.04
N LYS A 191 13.56 -39.64 -0.71
CA LYS A 191 12.59 -40.26 0.19
C LYS A 191 11.13 -39.91 -0.20
N ASN A 192 10.30 -40.94 -0.34
CA ASN A 192 8.87 -40.85 -0.72
C ASN A 192 8.57 -40.30 -2.13
N ILE A 193 9.55 -40.08 -3.01
CA ILE A 193 9.29 -39.44 -4.32
C ILE A 193 8.26 -40.20 -5.17
N ALA A 194 8.34 -41.53 -5.23
CA ALA A 194 7.38 -42.35 -5.97
C ALA A 194 5.95 -42.20 -5.44
N LYS A 195 5.79 -42.06 -4.11
CA LYS A 195 4.50 -41.82 -3.47
C LYS A 195 3.95 -40.44 -3.85
N TYR A 196 4.80 -39.42 -3.87
CA TYR A 196 4.42 -38.05 -4.23
C TYR A 196 3.96 -37.95 -5.69
N ILE A 197 4.71 -38.55 -6.62
CA ILE A 197 4.33 -38.61 -8.04
C ILE A 197 3.03 -39.40 -8.24
N LYS A 198 2.82 -40.50 -7.48
CA LYS A 198 1.57 -41.27 -7.56
C LYS A 198 0.35 -40.48 -7.05
N GLN A 199 0.53 -39.61 -6.06
CA GLN A 199 -0.54 -38.82 -5.43
C GLN A 199 -0.76 -37.46 -6.10
N ASP A 200 -0.05 -37.20 -7.19
CA ASP A 200 0.00 -35.91 -7.85
C ASP A 200 0.24 -34.70 -6.94
N THR A 201 1.19 -34.87 -6.02
CA THR A 201 1.57 -33.83 -5.08
C THR A 201 3.01 -33.96 -4.63
N ILE A 202 3.80 -32.89 -4.76
CA ILE A 202 5.19 -32.85 -4.31
C ILE A 202 5.43 -31.70 -3.31
N PRO A 203 6.19 -31.90 -2.23
CA PRO A 203 6.69 -30.80 -1.40
C PRO A 203 7.52 -29.79 -2.21
N LEU A 204 7.42 -28.49 -1.91
CA LEU A 204 8.20 -27.47 -2.63
C LEU A 204 9.72 -27.66 -2.44
N ASN A 205 10.18 -27.99 -1.24
CA ASN A 205 11.61 -28.24 -0.99
C ASN A 205 12.15 -29.41 -1.84
N LEU A 206 11.35 -30.46 -2.08
CA LEU A 206 11.74 -31.56 -2.95
C LEU A 206 11.70 -31.16 -4.43
N LEU A 207 10.71 -30.37 -4.85
CA LEU A 207 10.65 -29.85 -6.22
C LEU A 207 11.89 -29.01 -6.53
N LEU A 208 12.26 -28.06 -5.66
CA LEU A 208 13.45 -27.22 -5.84
C LEU A 208 14.74 -28.05 -5.93
N LYS A 209 14.84 -29.12 -5.14
CA LYS A 209 15.97 -30.06 -5.23
C LYS A 209 16.01 -30.79 -6.58
N ILE A 210 14.84 -31.24 -7.08
CA ILE A 210 14.74 -31.91 -8.37
C ILE A 210 15.08 -30.96 -9.52
N LEU A 211 14.57 -29.73 -9.49
CA LEU A 211 14.89 -28.69 -10.48
C LEU A 211 16.40 -28.43 -10.52
N LYS A 212 17.03 -28.27 -9.35
CA LYS A 212 18.48 -28.13 -9.25
C LYS A 212 19.23 -29.32 -9.84
N ASN A 213 18.82 -30.55 -9.53
CA ASN A 213 19.44 -31.76 -10.06
C ASN A 213 19.23 -31.96 -11.57
N ALA A 214 18.19 -31.35 -12.13
CA ALA A 214 17.84 -31.42 -13.54
C ALA A 214 18.34 -30.20 -14.34
N GLU A 215 19.04 -29.26 -13.68
CA GLU A 215 19.45 -27.97 -14.27
C GLU A 215 18.27 -27.18 -14.87
N LEU A 216 17.10 -27.30 -14.23
CA LEU A 216 15.87 -26.58 -14.60
C LEU A 216 15.59 -25.44 -13.62
N ASN A 217 14.82 -24.47 -14.11
CA ASN A 217 14.34 -23.32 -13.37
C ASN A 217 12.87 -23.51 -12.94
N ILE A 218 12.42 -22.67 -12.01
CA ILE A 218 11.01 -22.65 -11.57
C ILE A 218 10.07 -22.35 -12.74
N THR A 219 10.52 -21.53 -13.70
CA THR A 219 9.75 -21.18 -14.91
C THR A 219 9.45 -22.37 -15.81
N ASP A 220 10.21 -23.47 -15.71
CA ASP A 220 10.01 -24.69 -16.51
C ASP A 220 8.89 -25.58 -15.97
N VAL A 221 8.51 -25.40 -14.71
CA VAL A 221 7.35 -26.09 -14.12
C VAL A 221 6.08 -25.63 -14.86
N PRO A 222 5.06 -26.49 -15.07
CA PRO A 222 3.82 -26.09 -15.75
C PRO A 222 3.10 -24.91 -15.08
N LYS A 223 2.51 -24.03 -15.89
CA LYS A 223 1.79 -22.83 -15.44
C LYS A 223 0.40 -23.14 -14.85
N ASP A 224 -0.20 -24.25 -15.27
CA ASP A 224 -1.49 -24.77 -14.78
C ASP A 224 -1.37 -25.58 -13.48
N ALA A 225 -0.17 -25.66 -12.90
CA ALA A 225 0.06 -26.25 -11.59
C ALA A 225 -0.73 -25.54 -10.48
N PHE A 226 -1.00 -26.27 -9.41
CA PHE A 226 -1.66 -25.75 -8.22
C PHE A 226 -0.72 -25.68 -7.02
N ILE A 227 -0.86 -24.62 -6.24
CA ILE A 227 -0.22 -24.43 -4.94
C ILE A 227 -1.20 -24.82 -3.84
N ALA A 228 -0.73 -25.67 -2.94
CA ALA A 228 -1.53 -26.21 -1.84
C ALA A 228 -0.69 -26.33 -0.55
N VAL A 229 -1.34 -26.71 0.54
CA VAL A 229 -0.71 -26.97 1.84
C VAL A 229 -0.83 -28.46 2.19
N ARG A 230 0.20 -29.01 2.86
CA ARG A 230 0.19 -30.39 3.37
C ARG A 230 -1.05 -30.63 4.25
N ARG A 231 -1.81 -31.69 3.94
CA ARG A 231 -3.07 -32.09 4.61
C ARG A 231 -4.24 -31.11 4.41
N ASP A 232 -4.12 -30.15 3.51
CA ASP A 232 -5.21 -29.27 3.09
C ASP A 232 -5.82 -29.77 1.77
N LYS A 233 -7.12 -29.57 1.57
CA LYS A 233 -7.81 -29.86 0.31
C LYS A 233 -7.78 -28.67 -0.65
N VAL A 234 -7.50 -27.47 -0.16
CA VAL A 234 -7.46 -26.25 -0.97
C VAL A 234 -6.38 -26.31 -2.06
N ASN A 235 -6.76 -25.91 -3.28
CA ASN A 235 -5.88 -25.72 -4.43
C ASN A 235 -6.02 -24.29 -4.95
N ILE A 236 -4.90 -23.58 -5.06
CA ILE A 236 -4.84 -22.24 -5.65
C ILE A 236 -4.01 -22.31 -6.93
N ARG A 237 -4.45 -21.63 -7.99
CA ARG A 237 -3.68 -21.54 -9.23
C ARG A 237 -2.28 -20.96 -8.96
N ARG A 238 -1.26 -21.53 -9.60
CA ARG A 238 0.10 -20.98 -9.56
C ARG A 238 0.15 -19.57 -10.17
N ILE A 239 -0.44 -19.41 -11.35
CA ILE A 239 -0.49 -18.13 -12.06
C ILE A 239 -1.75 -17.37 -11.64
N ILE A 240 -1.57 -16.29 -10.88
CA ILE A 240 -2.65 -15.42 -10.40
C ILE A 240 -2.76 -14.22 -11.34
N LYS A 241 -3.91 -14.06 -12.00
CA LYS A 241 -4.17 -12.89 -12.85
C LYS A 241 -4.22 -11.59 -12.05
N ILE A 242 -3.60 -10.53 -12.56
CA ILE A 242 -3.49 -9.25 -11.85
C ILE A 242 -4.82 -8.52 -11.73
N GLU A 243 -5.61 -8.42 -12.81
CA GLU A 243 -6.87 -7.65 -12.78
C GLU A 243 -7.88 -8.10 -11.71
N PRO A 244 -8.26 -9.40 -11.62
CA PRO A 244 -9.16 -9.84 -10.55
C PRO A 244 -8.49 -9.73 -9.18
N LEU A 245 -7.17 -9.92 -9.08
CA LEU A 245 -6.44 -9.71 -7.83
C LEU A 245 -6.53 -8.26 -7.34
N LEU A 246 -6.44 -7.28 -8.23
CA LEU A 246 -6.54 -5.85 -7.89
C LEU A 246 -7.93 -5.50 -7.36
N LYS A 247 -9.00 -6.05 -7.93
CA LYS A 247 -10.36 -5.92 -7.39
C LYS A 247 -10.46 -6.51 -5.97
N ILE A 248 -9.95 -7.72 -5.76
CA ILE A 248 -9.94 -8.37 -4.44
C ILE A 248 -9.16 -7.53 -3.43
N ILE A 249 -7.99 -6.99 -3.81
CA ILE A 249 -7.20 -6.09 -2.96
C ILE A 249 -8.02 -4.84 -2.61
N GLY A 250 -8.69 -4.20 -3.58
CA GLY A 250 -9.52 -3.03 -3.32
C GLY A 250 -10.64 -3.30 -2.31
N TYR A 251 -11.41 -4.38 -2.51
CA TYR A 251 -12.43 -4.79 -1.54
C TYR A 251 -11.84 -5.21 -0.20
N TYR A 252 -10.66 -5.85 -0.20
CA TYR A 252 -9.98 -6.24 1.02
C TYR A 252 -9.55 -5.03 1.84
N LEU A 253 -8.98 -4.01 1.19
CA LEU A 253 -8.54 -2.79 1.84
C LEU A 253 -9.72 -2.04 2.46
N ALA A 254 -10.88 -2.03 1.82
CA ALA A 254 -12.10 -1.44 2.36
C ALA A 254 -12.74 -2.34 3.44
N GLU A 255 -13.33 -3.44 3.02
CA GLU A 255 -14.27 -4.25 3.81
C GLU A 255 -13.64 -5.54 4.38
N GLY A 256 -12.38 -5.81 4.05
CA GLY A 256 -11.74 -7.09 4.33
C GLY A 256 -11.13 -7.19 5.73
N TYR A 257 -10.95 -8.42 6.21
CA TYR A 257 -10.03 -8.69 7.32
C TYR A 257 -9.52 -10.13 7.28
N MET A 258 -8.31 -10.33 7.79
CA MET A 258 -7.69 -11.64 7.91
C MET A 258 -7.87 -12.19 9.31
N ARG A 259 -8.13 -13.50 9.41
CA ARG A 259 -8.20 -14.23 10.67
C ARG A 259 -7.30 -15.45 10.62
N LYS A 260 -6.49 -15.61 11.66
CA LYS A 260 -5.65 -16.80 11.89
C LYS A 260 -5.98 -17.37 13.27
N THR A 261 -6.22 -18.68 13.33
CA THR A 261 -6.26 -19.47 14.57
C THR A 261 -5.21 -20.58 14.50
N SER A 262 -5.18 -21.49 15.49
CA SER A 262 -4.24 -22.61 15.50
C SER A 262 -4.31 -23.49 14.24
N SER A 263 -5.49 -23.61 13.63
CA SER A 263 -5.73 -24.49 12.49
C SER A 263 -6.39 -23.81 11.28
N VAL A 264 -6.87 -22.57 11.41
CA VAL A 264 -7.67 -21.90 10.39
C VAL A 264 -7.02 -20.62 9.91
N TYR A 265 -6.97 -20.45 8.59
CA TYR A 265 -6.51 -19.25 7.90
C TYR A 265 -7.64 -18.76 7.02
N GLN A 266 -8.09 -17.52 7.24
CA GLN A 266 -9.26 -16.97 6.58
C GLN A 266 -9.00 -15.55 6.07
N ILE A 267 -9.48 -15.30 4.86
CA ILE A 267 -9.79 -13.96 4.37
C ILE A 267 -11.31 -13.78 4.45
N ASN A 268 -11.74 -12.63 4.94
CA ASN A 268 -13.16 -12.30 5.13
C ASN A 268 -13.45 -10.96 4.47
N PHE A 269 -14.67 -10.78 3.98
CA PHE A 269 -15.21 -9.52 3.47
C PHE A 269 -16.62 -9.33 4.03
N SER A 270 -17.03 -8.08 4.25
CA SER A 270 -18.37 -7.75 4.71
C SER A 270 -19.02 -6.73 3.79
N ASN A 271 -20.12 -7.08 3.12
CA ASN A 271 -20.91 -6.15 2.32
C ASN A 271 -22.34 -6.66 2.18
N TYR A 272 -23.31 -5.76 2.03
CA TYR A 272 -24.73 -6.12 1.83
C TYR A 272 -25.23 -5.84 0.41
N ASP A 273 -24.41 -5.25 -0.44
CA ASP A 273 -24.73 -5.03 -1.85
C ASP A 273 -24.48 -6.33 -2.64
N GLU A 274 -25.55 -6.93 -3.19
CA GLU A 274 -25.49 -8.19 -3.93
C GLU A 274 -24.59 -8.12 -5.18
N GLU A 275 -24.52 -6.96 -5.84
CA GLU A 275 -23.64 -6.73 -6.99
C GLU A 275 -22.17 -6.83 -6.58
N VAL A 276 -21.84 -6.22 -5.44
CA VAL A 276 -20.50 -6.23 -4.84
C VAL A 276 -20.13 -7.63 -4.36
N ILE A 277 -21.05 -8.33 -3.67
CA ILE A 277 -20.83 -9.71 -3.23
C ILE A 277 -20.51 -10.61 -4.43
N LYS A 278 -21.29 -10.47 -5.52
CA LYS A 278 -21.08 -11.24 -6.75
C LYS A 278 -19.73 -10.93 -7.40
N ASP A 279 -19.34 -9.66 -7.50
CA ASP A 279 -18.05 -9.27 -8.09
C ASP A 279 -16.86 -9.75 -7.24
N ILE A 280 -16.97 -9.73 -5.90
CA ILE A 280 -15.95 -10.33 -5.01
C ILE A 280 -15.81 -11.83 -5.29
N LYS A 281 -16.91 -12.58 -5.33
CA LYS A 281 -16.88 -14.04 -5.59
C LYS A 281 -16.30 -14.38 -6.95
N ASN A 282 -16.73 -13.67 -7.99
CA ASN A 282 -16.22 -13.88 -9.35
C ASN A 282 -14.72 -13.57 -9.41
N SER A 283 -14.30 -12.44 -8.85
CA SER A 283 -12.87 -12.07 -8.81
C SER A 283 -12.05 -13.11 -8.07
N LEU A 284 -12.51 -13.62 -6.91
CA LEU A 284 -11.85 -14.70 -6.17
C LEU A 284 -11.65 -15.96 -7.03
N ASN A 285 -12.71 -16.42 -7.71
CA ASN A 285 -12.64 -17.61 -8.56
C ASN A 285 -11.74 -17.39 -9.79
N GLU A 286 -11.81 -16.21 -10.42
CA GLU A 286 -10.99 -15.87 -11.59
C GLU A 286 -9.51 -15.75 -11.25
N ALA A 287 -9.18 -15.18 -10.08
CA ALA A 287 -7.79 -15.03 -9.62
C ALA A 287 -7.19 -16.35 -9.15
N PHE A 288 -7.94 -17.13 -8.38
CA PHE A 288 -7.38 -18.24 -7.59
C PHE A 288 -7.84 -19.63 -8.05
N GLY A 289 -8.84 -19.73 -8.93
CA GLY A 289 -9.49 -20.97 -9.34
C GLY A 289 -10.70 -21.35 -8.47
N ASP A 290 -11.17 -22.58 -8.61
CA ASP A 290 -12.35 -23.15 -7.94
C ASP A 290 -11.99 -24.16 -6.84
N GLY A 291 -10.69 -24.33 -6.56
CA GLY A 291 -10.16 -25.29 -5.61
C GLY A 291 -10.34 -24.92 -4.13
N PHE A 292 -11.22 -23.96 -3.79
CA PHE A 292 -11.51 -23.54 -2.42
C PHE A 292 -12.99 -23.23 -2.22
N GLY A 293 -13.45 -23.30 -0.98
CA GLY A 293 -14.82 -22.95 -0.62
C GLY A 293 -14.99 -21.46 -0.35
N ILE A 294 -16.06 -20.87 -0.90
CA ILE A 294 -16.54 -19.53 -0.56
C ILE A 294 -17.81 -19.66 0.26
N TYR A 295 -17.76 -19.26 1.53
CA TYR A 295 -18.92 -19.28 2.42
C TYR A 295 -19.51 -17.88 2.55
N GLU A 296 -20.77 -17.72 2.18
CA GLU A 296 -21.52 -16.47 2.39
C GLU A 296 -22.57 -16.67 3.48
N LYS A 297 -22.60 -15.76 4.46
CA LYS A 297 -23.65 -15.70 5.47
C LYS A 297 -23.83 -14.26 5.96
N ASP A 298 -25.06 -13.76 5.97
CA ASP A 298 -25.43 -12.44 6.53
C ASP A 298 -24.57 -11.27 5.98
N GLY A 299 -24.33 -11.24 4.67
CA GLY A 299 -23.47 -10.23 4.02
C GLY A 299 -21.97 -10.42 4.27
N LYS A 300 -21.56 -11.53 4.90
CA LYS A 300 -20.15 -11.86 5.13
C LYS A 300 -19.70 -12.97 4.19
N ILE A 301 -18.63 -12.71 3.44
CA ILE A 301 -17.93 -13.70 2.63
C ILE A 301 -16.70 -14.18 3.42
N THR A 302 -16.53 -15.50 3.54
CA THR A 302 -15.38 -16.13 4.21
C THR A 302 -14.74 -17.16 3.29
N VAL A 303 -13.44 -17.03 3.05
CA VAL A 303 -12.64 -18.01 2.33
C VAL A 303 -11.58 -18.58 3.26
N GLY A 304 -11.66 -19.89 3.51
CA GLY A 304 -10.65 -20.61 4.27
C GLY A 304 -9.52 -21.07 3.35
N SER A 305 -8.41 -20.35 3.33
CA SER A 305 -7.24 -20.71 2.53
C SER A 305 -5.95 -20.17 3.16
N ARG A 306 -5.06 -21.08 3.54
CA ARG A 306 -3.74 -20.70 4.05
C ARG A 306 -2.87 -20.05 2.97
N ILE A 307 -2.99 -20.50 1.72
CA ILE A 307 -2.22 -19.94 0.61
C ILE A 307 -2.66 -18.50 0.31
N ILE A 308 -3.97 -18.22 0.23
CA ILE A 308 -4.47 -16.84 0.01
C ILE A 308 -4.09 -15.96 1.20
N TYR A 309 -4.18 -16.47 2.43
CA TYR A 309 -3.73 -15.73 3.60
C TYR A 309 -2.26 -15.31 3.48
N LEU A 310 -1.37 -16.26 3.14
CA LEU A 310 0.07 -16.00 3.00
C LEU A 310 0.38 -15.05 1.84
N LEU A 311 -0.36 -15.16 0.73
CA LEU A 311 -0.25 -14.20 -0.37
C LEU A 311 -0.48 -12.78 0.12
N PHE A 312 -1.57 -12.53 0.86
CA PHE A 312 -1.89 -11.19 1.33
C PHE A 312 -0.96 -10.71 2.46
N THR A 313 -0.59 -11.57 3.40
CA THR A 313 0.21 -11.15 4.57
C THR A 313 1.70 -11.10 4.31
N GLU A 314 2.26 -12.10 3.62
CA GLU A 314 3.71 -12.26 3.46
C GLU A 314 4.22 -11.67 2.14
N ILE A 315 3.54 -11.97 1.03
CA ILE A 315 3.98 -11.55 -0.31
C ILE A 315 3.53 -10.12 -0.60
N LEU A 316 2.23 -9.85 -0.53
CA LEU A 316 1.65 -8.53 -0.85
C LEU A 316 1.74 -7.54 0.31
N LYS A 317 1.92 -8.04 1.54
CA LYS A 317 2.04 -7.25 2.78
C LYS A 317 0.90 -6.24 2.96
N THR A 318 -0.33 -6.64 2.65
CA THR A 318 -1.54 -5.78 2.68
C THR A 318 -2.02 -5.40 4.08
N GLY A 319 -1.36 -5.89 5.14
CA GLY A 319 -1.89 -5.85 6.52
C GLY A 319 -3.01 -6.87 6.76
N ILE A 320 -3.54 -6.90 7.99
CA ILE A 320 -4.48 -7.92 8.51
C ILE A 320 -5.83 -7.31 8.92
N ASN A 321 -5.83 -6.10 9.46
CA ASN A 321 -7.00 -5.45 10.05
C ASN A 321 -7.08 -3.97 9.63
N ALA A 322 -8.18 -3.30 9.99
CA ALA A 322 -8.44 -1.91 9.59
C ALA A 322 -7.26 -0.95 9.87
N HIS A 323 -6.52 -1.13 10.97
CA HIS A 323 -5.49 -0.20 11.43
C HIS A 323 -4.11 -0.40 10.79
N ASN A 324 -3.83 -1.57 10.21
CA ASN A 324 -2.51 -1.88 9.64
C ASN A 324 -2.54 -2.21 8.15
N LYS A 325 -3.70 -2.12 7.49
CA LYS A 325 -3.80 -2.27 6.05
C LYS A 325 -2.98 -1.22 5.31
N ARG A 326 -2.34 -1.63 4.21
CA ARG A 326 -1.53 -0.79 3.32
C ARG A 326 -1.73 -1.23 1.88
N VAL A 327 -1.57 -0.29 0.94
CA VAL A 327 -1.54 -0.62 -0.48
C VAL A 327 -0.22 -1.36 -0.78
N PRO A 328 -0.25 -2.53 -1.46
CA PRO A 328 0.97 -3.21 -1.90
C PRO A 328 1.87 -2.33 -2.78
N SER A 329 3.18 -2.38 -2.55
CA SER A 329 4.20 -1.54 -3.23
C SER A 329 4.13 -1.61 -4.76
N PHE A 330 3.90 -2.80 -5.32
CA PHE A 330 3.87 -3.00 -6.77
C PHE A 330 2.74 -2.20 -7.46
N ILE A 331 1.65 -1.87 -6.75
CA ILE A 331 0.50 -1.16 -7.33
C ILE A 331 0.84 0.28 -7.70
N PHE A 332 1.74 0.94 -6.96
CA PHE A 332 2.17 2.31 -7.27
C PHE A 332 2.84 2.44 -8.64
N LYS A 333 3.46 1.36 -9.11
CA LYS A 333 4.12 1.27 -10.42
C LYS A 333 3.22 0.73 -11.54
N LEU A 334 1.99 0.32 -11.26
CA LEU A 334 1.10 -0.19 -12.31
C LEU A 334 0.55 0.93 -13.21
N PRO A 335 0.21 0.62 -14.47
CA PRO A 335 -0.54 1.54 -15.34
C PRO A 335 -1.87 1.97 -14.72
N LYS A 336 -2.31 3.19 -15.07
CA LYS A 336 -3.54 3.79 -14.50
C LYS A 336 -4.78 2.90 -14.65
N GLU A 337 -4.90 2.14 -15.74
CA GLU A 337 -6.06 1.25 -15.99
C GLU A 337 -6.11 0.08 -15.01
N LYS A 338 -4.95 -0.44 -14.59
CA LYS A 338 -4.88 -1.49 -13.55
C LYS A 338 -5.15 -0.89 -12.18
N VAL A 339 -4.53 0.25 -11.85
CA VAL A 339 -4.76 0.94 -10.56
C VAL A 339 -6.23 1.33 -10.38
N LYS A 340 -6.91 1.71 -11.46
CA LYS A 340 -8.35 1.97 -11.49
C LYS A 340 -9.15 0.82 -10.91
N LEU A 341 -8.89 -0.43 -11.30
CA LEU A 341 -9.65 -1.60 -10.81
C LEU A 341 -9.63 -1.71 -9.28
N MET A 342 -8.47 -1.50 -8.67
CA MET A 342 -8.31 -1.52 -7.22
C MET A 342 -9.04 -0.34 -6.57
N LEU A 343 -8.87 0.88 -7.09
CA LEU A 343 -9.50 2.07 -6.54
C LEU A 343 -11.03 2.03 -6.66
N SER A 344 -11.58 1.58 -7.79
CA SER A 344 -13.03 1.44 -7.98
C SER A 344 -13.61 0.46 -6.97
N ALA A 345 -12.95 -0.67 -6.70
CA ALA A 345 -13.37 -1.62 -5.67
C ALA A 345 -13.24 -1.04 -4.24
N TYR A 346 -12.13 -0.35 -3.94
CA TYR A 346 -11.92 0.30 -2.64
C TYR A 346 -12.99 1.35 -2.32
N PHE A 347 -13.24 2.28 -3.26
CA PHE A 347 -14.29 3.30 -3.13
C PHE A 347 -15.70 2.68 -3.16
N THR A 348 -15.88 1.52 -3.79
CA THR A 348 -17.16 0.81 -3.72
C THR A 348 -17.43 0.24 -2.33
N GLY A 349 -16.41 -0.16 -1.57
CA GLY A 349 -16.55 -0.48 -0.15
C GLY A 349 -16.70 0.78 0.71
N ASP A 350 -15.58 1.49 0.93
CA ASP A 350 -15.45 2.56 1.93
C ASP A 350 -15.88 3.95 1.43
N GLY A 351 -16.11 4.09 0.13
CA GLY A 351 -16.46 5.36 -0.51
C GLY A 351 -17.96 5.62 -0.55
N SER A 352 -18.34 6.88 -0.67
CA SER A 352 -19.72 7.34 -0.84
C SER A 352 -19.79 8.47 -1.84
N ALA A 353 -20.82 8.46 -2.67
CA ALA A 353 -21.17 9.55 -3.56
C ALA A 353 -22.43 10.26 -3.05
N VAL A 354 -22.40 11.60 -3.03
CA VAL A 354 -23.50 12.43 -2.54
C VAL A 354 -24.48 12.73 -3.68
N LYS A 355 -25.77 12.49 -3.47
CA LYS A 355 -26.81 12.75 -4.48
C LYS A 355 -27.07 14.25 -4.73
N THR A 356 -26.99 15.06 -3.68
CA THR A 356 -27.38 16.48 -3.72
C THR A 356 -26.25 17.40 -4.19
N ARG A 357 -24.99 16.98 -4.02
CA ARG A 357 -23.79 17.74 -4.38
C ARG A 357 -22.77 16.83 -5.05
N PRO A 358 -21.94 17.35 -5.99
CA PRO A 358 -20.91 16.59 -6.68
C PRO A 358 -19.73 16.28 -5.74
N ILE A 359 -19.94 15.35 -4.83
CA ILE A 359 -18.96 14.96 -3.81
C ILE A 359 -18.81 13.46 -3.83
N VAL A 360 -17.56 13.02 -3.94
CA VAL A 360 -17.13 11.64 -3.66
C VAL A 360 -16.23 11.70 -2.43
N VAL A 361 -16.54 10.89 -1.43
CA VAL A 361 -15.81 10.86 -0.16
C VAL A 361 -15.43 9.43 0.19
N ILE A 362 -14.23 9.25 0.75
CA ILE A 362 -13.78 7.99 1.36
C ILE A 362 -13.47 8.22 2.83
N TYR A 363 -13.67 7.19 3.65
CA TYR A 363 -13.42 7.21 5.08
C TYR A 363 -12.49 6.08 5.49
N SER A 364 -11.64 6.29 6.49
CA SER A 364 -10.87 5.20 7.10
C SER A 364 -10.43 5.55 8.52
N ALA A 365 -10.34 4.53 9.38
CA ALA A 365 -9.67 4.67 10.68
C ALA A 365 -8.13 4.63 10.56
N ASN A 366 -7.61 4.34 9.36
CA ASN A 366 -6.19 4.20 9.08
C ASN A 366 -5.70 5.32 8.16
N LYS A 367 -5.09 6.33 8.78
CA LYS A 367 -4.53 7.50 8.06
C LYS A 367 -3.48 7.08 7.03
N LYS A 368 -2.61 6.12 7.35
CA LYS A 368 -1.53 5.64 6.46
C LYS A 368 -2.10 5.00 5.20
N LEU A 369 -3.20 4.25 5.31
CA LEU A 369 -3.91 3.72 4.14
C LEU A 369 -4.48 4.85 3.28
N LEU A 370 -5.11 5.87 3.86
CA LEU A 370 -5.60 7.02 3.09
C LEU A 370 -4.46 7.81 2.43
N GLU A 371 -3.27 7.87 3.04
CA GLU A 371 -2.10 8.48 2.42
C GLU A 371 -1.65 7.70 1.19
N ASP A 372 -1.66 6.36 1.24
CA ASP A 372 -1.39 5.52 0.07
C ASP A 372 -2.44 5.73 -1.03
N ILE A 373 -3.74 5.81 -0.67
CA ILE A 373 -4.82 6.06 -1.63
C ILE A 373 -4.69 7.45 -2.24
N ASP A 374 -4.47 8.51 -1.45
CA ASP A 374 -4.25 9.88 -1.95
C ASP A 374 -3.02 9.93 -2.89
N THR A 375 -1.97 9.18 -2.57
CA THR A 375 -0.76 9.05 -3.40
C THR A 375 -1.10 8.45 -4.77
N LEU A 376 -1.90 7.38 -4.84
CA LEU A 376 -2.35 6.80 -6.11
C LEU A 376 -3.29 7.73 -6.89
N MET A 377 -4.19 8.41 -6.18
CA MET A 377 -5.15 9.36 -6.77
C MET A 377 -4.43 10.54 -7.44
N ILE A 378 -3.39 11.07 -6.80
CA ILE A 378 -2.56 12.14 -7.35
C ILE A 378 -1.70 11.61 -8.51
N SER A 379 -0.95 10.51 -8.30
CA SER A 379 0.02 10.02 -9.28
C SER A 379 -0.61 9.51 -10.56
N LYS A 380 -1.70 8.74 -10.48
CA LYS A 380 -2.29 8.07 -11.66
C LYS A 380 -3.41 8.87 -12.31
N PHE A 381 -4.09 9.75 -11.56
CA PHE A 381 -5.30 10.45 -12.04
C PHE A 381 -5.25 11.97 -11.90
N GLY A 382 -4.21 12.53 -11.26
CA GLY A 382 -4.13 13.98 -11.01
C GLY A 382 -5.29 14.50 -10.17
N LEU A 383 -5.84 13.66 -9.28
CA LEU A 383 -6.97 13.98 -8.43
C LEU A 383 -6.50 14.38 -7.03
N TYR A 384 -6.87 15.59 -6.61
CA TYR A 384 -6.46 16.17 -5.34
C TYR A 384 -7.67 16.31 -4.42
N GLY A 385 -7.74 15.48 -3.39
CA GLY A 385 -8.80 15.53 -2.38
C GLY A 385 -8.54 16.54 -1.26
N ASN A 386 -9.58 16.84 -0.48
CA ASN A 386 -9.48 17.60 0.76
C ASN A 386 -9.56 16.64 1.94
N TRP A 387 -8.62 16.77 2.88
CA TRP A 387 -8.53 15.94 4.07
C TRP A 387 -9.41 16.47 5.19
N GLY A 388 -9.96 15.56 5.97
CA GLY A 388 -10.68 15.86 7.21
C GLY A 388 -10.53 14.75 8.23
N ALA A 389 -10.81 15.04 9.49
CA ALA A 389 -10.84 14.06 10.56
C ALA A 389 -12.01 14.34 11.50
N ASP A 390 -12.76 13.29 11.83
CA ASP A 390 -13.69 13.30 12.95
C ASP A 390 -13.01 12.62 14.13
N LYS A 391 -12.63 13.40 15.14
CA LYS A 391 -11.91 12.93 16.34
C LYS A 391 -12.80 12.18 17.34
N ASN A 392 -14.11 12.11 17.10
CA ASN A 392 -15.04 11.35 17.94
C ASN A 392 -16.18 10.72 17.12
N ALA A 393 -15.83 9.89 16.13
CA ALA A 393 -16.79 9.22 15.27
C ALA A 393 -17.76 8.30 16.04
N ASN A 394 -17.30 7.72 17.16
CA ASN A 394 -18.12 6.89 18.04
C ASN A 394 -19.17 7.69 18.81
N GLY A 395 -18.94 8.99 19.06
CA GLY A 395 -19.91 9.88 19.71
C GLY A 395 -21.04 10.36 18.81
N ARG A 396 -21.09 9.95 17.53
CA ARG A 396 -22.18 10.30 16.62
C ARG A 396 -23.48 9.63 17.07
N LYS A 397 -24.54 10.43 17.22
CA LYS A 397 -25.88 9.92 17.54
C LYS A 397 -26.26 8.77 16.62
N GLY A 398 -26.61 7.64 17.22
CA GLY A 398 -27.04 6.43 16.48
C GLY A 398 -25.93 5.46 16.10
N ASN A 399 -24.65 5.76 16.39
CA ASN A 399 -23.53 4.84 16.17
C ASN A 399 -23.73 3.53 16.97
N VAL A 400 -23.42 2.38 16.35
CA VAL A 400 -23.56 1.06 16.98
C VAL A 400 -22.66 0.93 18.23
N VAL A 401 -21.45 1.49 18.20
CA VAL A 401 -20.53 1.51 19.34
C VAL A 401 -21.11 2.35 20.49
N MET A 402 -21.66 3.53 20.19
CA MET A 402 -22.38 4.34 21.18
C MET A 402 -23.50 3.55 21.84
N LYS A 403 -24.41 2.97 21.04
CA LYS A 403 -25.53 2.17 21.55
C LYS A 403 -25.07 0.97 22.39
N TYR A 404 -23.98 0.31 21.98
CA TYR A 404 -23.41 -0.84 22.68
C TYR A 404 -22.91 -0.46 24.08
N HIS A 405 -22.22 0.68 24.20
CA HIS A 405 -21.64 1.16 25.45
C HIS A 405 -22.67 1.85 26.35
N GLU A 406 -23.63 2.59 25.77
CA GLU A 406 -24.80 3.14 26.49
C GLU A 406 -25.61 2.03 27.16
N LYS A 407 -25.89 0.94 26.44
CA LYS A 407 -26.63 -0.22 26.99
C LYS A 407 -25.88 -0.93 28.12
N ARG A 408 -24.56 -0.76 28.20
CA ARG A 408 -23.69 -1.38 29.22
C ARG A 408 -23.25 -0.40 30.30
N GLU A 409 -23.71 0.84 30.27
CA GLU A 409 -23.28 1.91 31.18
C GLU A 409 -21.76 2.05 31.26
N THR A 410 -21.09 1.93 30.10
CA THR A 410 -19.63 2.06 29.98
C THR A 410 -19.24 3.29 29.18
N GLU A 411 -18.04 3.80 29.42
CA GLU A 411 -17.52 4.95 28.67
C GLU A 411 -17.38 4.62 27.18
N ILE A 412 -17.87 5.52 26.32
CA ILE A 412 -17.80 5.34 24.87
C ILE A 412 -16.36 5.63 24.43
N PRO A 413 -15.66 4.66 23.82
CA PRO A 413 -14.29 4.88 23.37
C PRO A 413 -14.27 5.95 22.28
N LYS A 414 -13.38 6.94 22.39
CA LYS A 414 -13.14 7.91 21.32
C LYS A 414 -12.45 7.21 20.16
N SER A 415 -12.95 7.45 18.95
CA SER A 415 -12.35 6.93 17.72
C SER A 415 -12.21 8.05 16.70
N THR A 416 -11.02 8.12 16.10
CA THR A 416 -10.73 9.07 15.03
C THR A 416 -10.95 8.40 13.68
N VAL A 417 -11.79 9.00 12.84
CA VAL A 417 -12.01 8.59 11.45
C VAL A 417 -11.55 9.71 10.53
N TYR A 418 -10.65 9.38 9.63
CA TYR A 418 -10.14 10.28 8.61
C TYR A 418 -11.00 10.19 7.35
N ARG A 419 -11.04 11.27 6.57
CA ARG A 419 -11.74 11.29 5.28
C ARG A 419 -10.99 12.09 4.23
N ILE A 420 -11.25 11.74 2.96
CA ILE A 420 -10.82 12.52 1.80
C ILE A 420 -12.04 12.84 0.94
N ASP A 421 -12.28 14.13 0.72
CA ASP A 421 -13.40 14.67 -0.04
C ASP A 421 -12.93 15.18 -1.41
N TYR A 422 -13.44 14.58 -2.50
CA TYR A 422 -13.31 15.09 -3.87
C TYR A 422 -14.57 15.87 -4.23
N ASN A 423 -14.43 17.16 -4.51
CA ASN A 423 -15.55 18.09 -4.70
C ASN A 423 -15.58 18.64 -6.13
N GLY A 424 -16.79 18.86 -6.67
CA GLY A 424 -17.00 19.54 -7.95
C GLY A 424 -16.31 18.81 -9.09
N ILE A 425 -15.47 19.53 -9.85
CA ILE A 425 -14.74 18.96 -11.00
C ILE A 425 -13.88 17.74 -10.64
N GLN A 426 -13.35 17.67 -9.40
CA GLN A 426 -12.57 16.52 -8.95
C GLN A 426 -13.43 15.27 -8.77
N ALA A 427 -14.68 15.44 -8.30
CA ALA A 427 -15.64 14.34 -8.20
C ALA A 427 -16.06 13.84 -9.59
N MET A 428 -16.30 14.76 -10.54
CA MET A 428 -16.68 14.39 -11.90
C MET A 428 -15.56 13.59 -12.59
N LYS A 429 -14.32 14.09 -12.51
CA LYS A 429 -13.15 13.35 -13.02
C LYS A 429 -12.98 11.99 -12.34
N TYR A 430 -13.31 11.86 -11.05
CA TYR A 430 -13.34 10.56 -10.39
C TYR A 430 -14.35 9.62 -11.06
N PHE A 431 -15.59 10.07 -11.28
CA PHE A 431 -16.63 9.23 -11.92
C PHE A 431 -16.27 8.79 -13.33
N GLU A 432 -15.67 9.69 -14.12
CA GLU A 432 -15.26 9.44 -15.50
C GLU A 432 -14.07 8.48 -15.58
N ASN A 433 -13.03 8.71 -14.79
CA ASN A 433 -11.76 8.01 -14.96
C ASN A 433 -11.66 6.75 -14.09
N ILE A 434 -12.31 6.73 -12.92
CA ILE A 434 -12.23 5.64 -11.94
C ILE A 434 -13.60 4.96 -11.76
N GLY A 435 -14.59 5.72 -11.31
CA GLY A 435 -15.95 5.22 -11.07
C GLY A 435 -16.08 4.24 -9.90
N PHE A 436 -17.29 3.73 -9.71
CA PHE A 436 -17.62 2.69 -8.74
C PHE A 436 -17.96 1.39 -9.47
N THR A 437 -17.64 0.25 -8.85
CA THR A 437 -18.12 -1.05 -9.31
C THR A 437 -19.60 -1.24 -9.02
N SER A 438 -20.13 -0.62 -7.96
CA SER A 438 -21.57 -0.62 -7.66
C SER A 438 -22.30 0.33 -8.60
N SER A 439 -23.19 -0.22 -9.43
CA SER A 439 -24.06 0.52 -10.34
C SER A 439 -24.87 1.58 -9.61
N LYS A 440 -25.36 1.26 -8.39
CA LYS A 440 -26.09 2.19 -7.52
C LYS A 440 -25.27 3.45 -7.18
N LYS A 441 -23.98 3.31 -6.89
CA LYS A 441 -23.09 4.44 -6.60
C LYS A 441 -22.69 5.16 -7.89
N GLN A 442 -22.41 4.42 -8.95
CA GLN A 442 -22.00 5.00 -10.24
C GLN A 442 -23.10 5.86 -10.86
N ASN A 443 -24.37 5.44 -10.79
CA ASN A 443 -25.51 6.19 -11.34
C ASN A 443 -25.74 7.57 -10.69
N ILE A 444 -25.08 7.88 -9.56
CA ILE A 444 -25.12 9.22 -8.95
C ILE A 444 -24.42 10.25 -9.86
N TYR A 445 -23.50 9.82 -10.73
CA TYR A 445 -22.82 10.66 -11.70
C TYR A 445 -23.81 11.48 -12.54
N GLU A 446 -24.86 10.83 -13.06
CA GLU A 446 -25.86 11.44 -13.95
C GLU A 446 -26.63 12.60 -13.31
N LEU A 447 -26.71 12.63 -11.98
CA LEU A 447 -27.37 13.72 -11.24
C LEU A 447 -26.55 15.03 -11.26
N HIS A 448 -25.30 14.98 -11.74
CA HIS A 448 -24.38 16.11 -11.69
C HIS A 448 -23.78 16.51 -13.05
N THR A 449 -24.00 15.72 -14.12
CA THR A 449 -23.43 15.96 -15.46
C THR A 449 -23.86 17.29 -16.09
N HIS A 450 -25.09 17.74 -15.82
CA HIS A 450 -25.64 19.01 -16.32
C HIS A 450 -25.10 20.26 -15.61
N LYS A 451 -24.27 20.11 -14.57
CA LYS A 451 -23.77 21.23 -13.77
C LYS A 451 -22.43 21.74 -14.32
N ASN A 452 -22.27 23.06 -14.32
CA ASN A 452 -21.02 23.70 -14.69
C ASN A 452 -20.07 23.77 -13.48
N PHE A 453 -18.85 23.26 -13.64
CA PHE A 453 -17.83 23.28 -12.59
C PHE A 453 -16.67 24.19 -12.97
N LYS A 454 -16.29 25.06 -12.03
CA LYS A 454 -15.06 25.85 -12.18
C LYS A 454 -13.84 24.96 -11.97
N ALA A 455 -12.77 25.27 -12.69
CA ALA A 455 -11.47 24.68 -12.44
C ALA A 455 -11.03 24.92 -10.99
N LYS A 456 -10.29 23.97 -10.44
CA LYS A 456 -9.76 24.07 -9.08
C LYS A 456 -8.64 25.13 -9.07
N LYS A 457 -8.90 26.27 -8.42
CA LYS A 457 -7.93 27.38 -8.31
C LYS A 457 -6.65 26.87 -7.63
N GLY A 458 -5.48 27.17 -8.20
CA GLY A 458 -4.18 26.73 -7.68
C GLY A 458 -3.68 25.42 -8.30
N LEU A 459 -4.50 24.72 -9.09
CA LEU A 459 -4.06 23.54 -9.82
C LEU A 459 -3.15 23.95 -10.98
N LYS A 460 -1.93 23.39 -11.00
CA LYS A 460 -0.89 23.58 -12.01
C LYS A 460 -0.54 22.23 -12.63
N GLU A 461 0.25 22.23 -13.69
CA GLU A 461 0.71 20.99 -14.34
C GLU A 461 1.59 20.13 -13.41
N TYR A 462 2.43 20.79 -12.63
CA TYR A 462 3.40 20.17 -11.71
C TYR A 462 2.85 19.88 -10.31
N GLY A 463 1.57 20.19 -10.05
CA GLY A 463 0.96 19.94 -8.75
C GLY A 463 -0.15 20.89 -8.38
N TYR A 464 -0.54 20.86 -7.11
CA TYR A 464 -1.59 21.70 -6.56
C TYR A 464 -1.01 22.68 -5.53
N ILE A 465 -1.10 23.97 -5.86
CA ILE A 465 -0.72 25.07 -4.97
C ILE A 465 -1.87 25.35 -3.99
N VAL A 466 -1.55 25.26 -2.70
CA VAL A 466 -2.50 25.36 -1.59
C VAL A 466 -2.07 26.43 -0.62
N LYS A 467 -3.03 27.02 0.09
CA LYS A 467 -2.75 28.09 1.06
C LYS A 467 -2.53 27.53 2.45
N VAL A 468 -1.61 28.15 3.18
CA VAL A 468 -1.57 28.05 4.64
C VAL A 468 -2.84 28.68 5.19
N ARG A 469 -3.59 27.88 5.95
CA ARG A 469 -4.85 28.27 6.58
C ARG A 469 -4.65 28.70 8.02
N ASN A 470 -3.77 28.03 8.74
CA ASN A 470 -3.44 28.38 10.12
C ASN A 470 -2.03 27.90 10.49
N LYS A 471 -1.48 28.55 11.51
CA LYS A 471 -0.24 28.17 12.17
C LYS A 471 -0.49 28.18 13.68
N SER A 472 -0.08 27.12 14.37
CA SER A 472 -0.22 27.00 15.82
C SER A 472 1.05 26.45 16.44
N ILE A 473 1.42 26.96 17.61
CA ILE A 473 2.50 26.40 18.42
C ILE A 473 1.90 25.30 19.29
N ILE A 474 2.51 24.12 19.25
CA ILE A 474 2.10 22.95 20.03
C ILE A 474 3.25 22.51 20.93
N LYS A 475 2.94 21.89 22.06
CA LYS A 475 3.96 21.27 22.91
C LYS A 475 4.50 20.03 22.20
N ALA A 476 5.82 19.85 22.20
CA ALA A 476 6.40 18.60 21.71
C ALA A 476 6.08 17.46 22.69
N GLU A 477 5.59 16.34 22.16
CA GLU A 477 5.27 15.14 22.96
C GLU A 477 6.43 14.13 22.93
N ASP A 478 7.16 14.08 21.81
CA ASP A 478 8.27 13.15 21.60
C ASP A 478 9.60 13.72 22.12
N GLU A 479 10.45 12.83 22.65
CA GLU A 479 11.80 13.17 23.13
C GLU A 479 12.74 13.60 22.00
N PHE A 480 12.58 13.02 20.81
CA PHE A 480 13.43 13.26 19.66
C PHE A 480 12.63 13.69 18.44
N VAL A 481 13.27 14.54 17.63
CA VAL A 481 12.84 14.89 16.27
C VAL A 481 13.88 14.43 15.27
N TYR A 482 13.43 14.14 14.06
CA TYR A 482 14.22 13.50 13.03
C TYR A 482 14.31 14.36 11.77
N SER A 483 15.37 14.17 11.00
CA SER A 483 15.53 14.77 9.67
C SER A 483 16.39 13.88 8.79
N LEU A 484 16.57 14.30 7.55
CA LEU A 484 17.46 13.64 6.59
C LEU A 484 18.07 14.67 5.64
N ASN A 485 19.22 14.35 5.08
CA ASN A 485 19.84 15.13 4.02
C ASN A 485 19.64 14.45 2.64
N ALA A 486 18.76 15.00 1.81
CA ALA A 486 18.54 14.57 0.44
C ALA A 486 19.61 15.18 -0.46
N LYS A 487 20.37 14.33 -1.16
CA LYS A 487 21.59 14.69 -1.91
C LYS A 487 21.38 15.74 -2.99
N LYS A 488 20.20 15.75 -3.63
CA LYS A 488 19.82 16.74 -4.64
C LYS A 488 18.53 17.44 -4.25
N TYR A 489 18.42 18.71 -4.64
CA TYR A 489 17.25 19.58 -4.47
C TYR A 489 16.83 19.89 -3.02
N HIS A 490 17.37 19.18 -2.03
CA HIS A 490 17.17 19.42 -0.60
C HIS A 490 15.68 19.54 -0.23
N ASN A 491 14.83 18.67 -0.76
CA ASN A 491 13.42 18.64 -0.39
C ASN A 491 12.86 17.23 -0.52
N VAL A 492 11.75 16.95 0.17
CA VAL A 492 11.12 15.63 0.27
C VAL A 492 9.60 15.73 0.27
N VAL A 493 8.92 14.62 0.03
CA VAL A 493 7.45 14.51 0.15
C VAL A 493 7.06 13.84 1.46
N ILE A 494 6.37 14.59 2.33
CA ILE A 494 5.94 14.12 3.66
C ILE A 494 4.42 13.99 3.79
N ASN A 495 3.97 13.23 4.79
CA ASN A 495 2.58 13.09 5.21
C ASN A 495 1.62 12.87 4.02
N SER A 496 0.55 13.66 3.93
CA SER A 496 -0.44 13.63 2.85
C SER A 496 0.04 14.33 1.57
N ASN A 497 1.23 13.95 1.08
CA ASN A 497 1.84 14.43 -0.16
C ASN A 497 2.24 15.91 -0.15
N ILE A 498 2.80 16.40 0.95
CA ILE A 498 3.24 17.80 1.08
C ILE A 498 4.72 17.90 0.72
N GLN A 499 5.09 18.82 -0.19
CA GLN A 499 6.50 19.11 -0.45
C GLN A 499 7.11 19.88 0.73
N MET A 500 8.28 19.45 1.19
CA MET A 500 8.97 20.06 2.32
C MET A 500 10.47 20.19 2.07
N HIS A 501 11.08 21.29 2.50
CA HIS A 501 12.54 21.41 2.52
C HIS A 501 13.09 20.49 3.62
N ASN A 502 14.25 19.88 3.42
CA ASN A 502 14.90 19.04 4.43
C ASN A 502 15.93 19.86 5.24
N CYS A 503 16.45 19.34 6.36
CA CYS A 503 17.39 20.12 7.17
C CYS A 503 18.71 20.41 6.46
#